data_AF-A0A431IH81-F1
#
_entry.id   AF-A0A431IH81-F1
#
_cell.length_a   1.000
_cell.length_b   1.000
_cell.length_c   1.000
_cell.angle_alpha   90.00
_cell.angle_beta   90.00
_cell.angle_gamma   90.00
#
_symmetry.space_group_name_H-M   'P 1'
#
loop_
_entity.id
_entity.type
_entity.pdbx_description
1 polymer ?
#
loop_
_entity_poly.entity_id
_entity_poly.type
_entity_poly.pdbx_seq_one_letter_code
_entity_poly.pdbx_strand_id
1 'polypeptide(L)'
;MKQNQKNGAYSIAWFKIAECVLRGEKERALGVHRLLSHSLDDQALAMQLEGDIMLACGDIDRALQVYNDAALCYISLKKYEQAAGIYEHMLFLKPTDDLLYNALLKVYIAASINQHIIRMAISYIILLNENNNIPKIKNITEEVLAVLSKKDQVSFASDFFKIPFVVDQERTAIEQHMLKIMINEYAAQKQWEKIDDFIQYLIAQKPYLVDFAKKLKNDSRK
;
A
#
# COMPACT_ATOMS: atom_id res chain seq x y z
N MET A 1 40.21 6.11 -19.92
CA MET A 1 39.84 5.17 -21.02
C MET A 1 39.24 3.83 -20.57
N LYS A 2 39.33 3.39 -19.30
CA LYS A 2 38.74 2.10 -18.85
C LYS A 2 37.21 2.10 -18.61
N GLN A 3 36.55 3.27 -18.56
CA GLN A 3 35.09 3.34 -18.34
C GLN A 3 34.24 3.00 -19.58
N ASN A 4 34.72 3.31 -20.79
CA ASN A 4 33.94 3.08 -22.02
C ASN A 4 33.81 1.60 -22.42
N GLN A 5 34.74 0.72 -22.02
CA GLN A 5 34.64 -0.72 -22.33
C GLN A 5 33.64 -1.46 -21.43
N LYS A 6 33.47 -1.03 -20.18
CA LYS A 6 32.46 -1.63 -19.28
C LYS A 6 31.05 -1.39 -19.80
N ASN A 7 30.74 -0.16 -20.23
CA ASN A 7 29.40 0.21 -20.70
C ASN A 7 28.93 -0.57 -21.95
N GLY A 8 29.86 -0.94 -22.85
CA GLY A 8 29.53 -1.73 -24.04
C GLY A 8 29.27 -3.22 -23.77
N ALA A 9 29.84 -3.78 -22.70
CA ALA A 9 29.59 -5.18 -22.33
C ALA A 9 28.20 -5.36 -21.70
N TYR A 10 27.78 -4.40 -20.87
CA TYR A 10 26.44 -4.39 -20.29
C TYR A 10 25.36 -4.35 -21.37
N SER A 11 25.49 -3.47 -22.37
CA SER A 11 24.48 -3.36 -23.44
C SER A 11 24.29 -4.67 -24.19
N ILE A 12 25.36 -5.41 -24.48
CA ILE A 12 25.28 -6.72 -25.15
C ILE A 12 24.55 -7.75 -24.29
N ALA A 13 24.82 -7.80 -22.98
CA ALA A 13 24.14 -8.73 -22.08
C ALA A 13 22.63 -8.45 -22.01
N TRP A 14 22.23 -7.17 -21.91
CA TRP A 14 20.82 -6.77 -21.93
C TRP A 14 20.11 -7.18 -23.22
N PHE A 15 20.73 -6.92 -24.39
CA PHE A 15 20.17 -7.36 -25.68
C PHE A 15 20.02 -8.89 -25.75
N LYS A 16 20.99 -9.64 -25.20
CA LYS A 16 20.95 -11.10 -25.23
C LYS A 16 19.86 -11.67 -24.32
N ILE A 17 19.66 -11.10 -23.13
CA ILE A 17 18.53 -11.45 -22.26
C ILE A 17 17.21 -11.22 -22.99
N ALA A 18 17.04 -10.04 -23.60
CA ALA A 18 15.82 -9.70 -24.34
C ALA A 18 15.56 -10.68 -25.51
N GLU A 19 16.58 -11.03 -26.29
CA GLU A 19 16.47 -12.00 -27.38
C GLU A 19 16.04 -13.39 -26.87
N CYS A 20 16.62 -13.86 -25.76
CA CYS A 20 16.24 -15.14 -25.16
C CYS A 20 14.81 -15.11 -24.62
N VAL A 21 14.40 -14.03 -23.95
CA VAL A 21 13.02 -13.83 -23.44
C VAL A 21 12.00 -13.84 -24.59
N LEU A 22 12.28 -13.12 -25.69
CA LEU A 22 11.40 -13.10 -26.87
C LEU A 22 11.20 -14.48 -27.51
N ARG A 23 12.17 -15.40 -27.33
CA ARG A 23 12.11 -16.78 -27.80
C ARG A 23 11.57 -17.77 -26.76
N GLY A 24 11.25 -17.31 -25.55
CA GLY A 24 10.84 -18.18 -24.43
C GLY A 24 11.98 -19.05 -23.88
N GLU A 25 13.24 -18.72 -24.16
CA GLU A 25 14.41 -19.49 -23.73
C GLU A 25 14.82 -19.16 -22.28
N LYS A 26 13.95 -19.48 -21.30
CA LYS A 26 14.12 -19.14 -19.88
C LYS A 26 15.51 -19.44 -19.32
N GLU A 27 15.97 -20.69 -19.45
CA GLU A 27 17.26 -21.13 -18.88
C GLU A 27 18.46 -20.39 -19.49
N ARG A 28 18.38 -20.04 -20.79
CA ARG A 28 19.43 -19.26 -21.45
C ARG A 28 19.42 -17.81 -20.99
N ALA A 29 18.24 -17.20 -20.84
CA ALA A 29 18.10 -15.86 -20.27
C ALA A 29 18.68 -15.78 -18.84
N LEU A 30 18.34 -16.75 -17.97
CA LEU A 30 18.90 -16.88 -16.62
C LEU A 30 20.41 -17.15 -16.62
N GLY A 31 20.92 -17.88 -17.61
CA GLY A 31 22.36 -18.06 -17.81
C GLY A 31 23.09 -16.73 -18.05
N VAL A 32 22.55 -15.87 -18.93
CA VAL A 32 23.13 -14.54 -19.22
C VAL A 32 22.96 -13.59 -18.03
N HIS A 33 21.79 -13.62 -17.38
CA HIS A 33 21.50 -12.83 -16.19
C HIS A 33 22.51 -13.09 -15.07
N ARG A 34 22.86 -14.34 -14.78
CA ARG A 34 23.85 -14.67 -13.74
C ARG A 34 25.23 -14.05 -13.99
N LEU A 35 25.63 -13.93 -15.26
CA LEU A 35 26.88 -13.26 -15.61
C LEU A 35 26.78 -11.75 -15.44
N LEU A 36 25.63 -11.18 -15.82
CA LEU A 36 25.33 -9.76 -15.68
C LEU A 36 25.24 -9.33 -14.20
N SER A 37 24.62 -10.15 -13.35
CA SER A 37 24.36 -9.83 -11.94
C SER A 37 25.65 -9.64 -11.14
N HIS A 38 26.72 -10.39 -11.44
CA HIS A 38 28.06 -10.16 -10.86
C HIS A 38 28.65 -8.78 -11.16
N SER A 39 28.10 -8.10 -12.16
CA SER A 39 28.54 -6.78 -12.60
C SER A 39 27.58 -5.67 -12.15
N LEU A 40 26.50 -6.01 -11.42
CA LEU A 40 25.56 -5.05 -10.81
C LEU A 40 25.93 -4.84 -9.34
N ASP A 41 26.08 -3.57 -8.94
CA ASP A 41 26.36 -3.22 -7.54
C ASP A 41 25.09 -3.30 -6.65
N ASP A 42 23.90 -3.33 -7.27
CA ASP A 42 22.61 -3.42 -6.57
C ASP A 42 22.03 -4.84 -6.69
N GLN A 43 22.17 -5.62 -5.61
CA GLN A 43 21.69 -7.00 -5.53
C GLN A 43 20.16 -7.08 -5.68
N ALA A 44 19.41 -6.13 -5.13
CA ALA A 44 17.95 -6.12 -5.23
C ALA A 44 17.50 -5.86 -6.68
N LEU A 45 18.22 -4.99 -7.41
CA LEU A 45 17.99 -4.81 -8.85
C LEU A 45 18.26 -6.08 -9.65
N ALA A 46 19.33 -6.82 -9.31
CA ALA A 46 19.62 -8.09 -9.95
C ALA A 46 18.50 -9.12 -9.72
N MET A 47 17.97 -9.20 -8.50
CA MET A 47 16.81 -10.05 -8.17
C MET A 47 15.56 -9.59 -8.92
N GLN A 48 15.26 -8.29 -8.94
CA GLN A 48 14.12 -7.76 -9.69
C GLN A 48 14.16 -8.18 -11.17
N LEU A 49 15.33 -8.06 -11.81
CA LEU A 49 15.52 -8.50 -13.20
C LEU A 49 15.32 -10.01 -13.39
N GLU A 50 15.73 -10.82 -12.41
CA GLU A 50 15.46 -12.26 -12.43
C GLU A 50 13.94 -12.52 -12.38
N GLY A 51 13.22 -11.81 -11.53
CA GLY A 51 11.76 -11.81 -11.48
C GLY A 51 11.12 -11.43 -12.82
N ASP A 52 11.63 -10.38 -13.48
CA ASP A 52 11.15 -9.95 -14.80
C ASP A 52 11.35 -11.04 -15.88
N ILE A 53 12.49 -11.74 -15.85
CA ILE A 53 12.76 -12.86 -16.76
C ILE A 53 11.79 -14.02 -16.52
N MET A 54 11.55 -14.36 -15.24
CA MET A 54 10.60 -15.41 -14.87
C MET A 54 9.19 -15.07 -15.31
N LEU A 55 8.75 -13.83 -15.05
CA LEU A 55 7.43 -13.34 -15.42
C LEU A 55 7.24 -13.37 -16.93
N ALA A 56 8.21 -12.86 -17.70
CA ALA A 56 8.14 -12.85 -19.17
C ALA A 56 8.13 -14.25 -19.78
N CYS A 57 8.67 -15.25 -19.08
CA CYS A 57 8.62 -16.65 -19.46
C CYS A 57 7.39 -17.41 -18.90
N GLY A 58 6.42 -16.70 -18.29
CA GLY A 58 5.17 -17.25 -17.79
C GLY A 58 5.22 -17.92 -16.42
N ASP A 59 6.35 -17.82 -15.70
CA ASP A 59 6.56 -18.43 -14.38
C ASP A 59 6.18 -17.46 -13.25
N ILE A 60 4.89 -17.11 -13.17
CA ILE A 60 4.37 -16.04 -12.32
C ILE A 60 4.66 -16.30 -10.82
N ASP A 61 4.48 -17.53 -10.35
CA ASP A 61 4.65 -17.82 -8.92
C ASP A 61 6.12 -17.70 -8.49
N ARG A 62 7.07 -18.14 -9.31
CA ARG A 62 8.50 -17.91 -9.03
C ARG A 62 8.88 -16.45 -9.17
N ALA A 63 8.34 -15.74 -10.16
CA ALA A 63 8.56 -14.30 -10.30
C ALA A 63 8.15 -13.54 -9.02
N LEU A 64 6.99 -13.86 -8.46
CA LEU A 64 6.51 -13.26 -7.20
C LEU A 64 7.41 -13.58 -6.00
N GLN A 65 7.95 -14.80 -5.92
CA GLN A 65 8.92 -15.14 -4.86
C GLN A 65 10.18 -14.27 -4.98
N VAL A 66 10.75 -14.19 -6.19
CA VAL A 66 11.96 -13.40 -6.45
C VAL A 66 11.73 -11.90 -6.25
N TYR A 67 10.57 -11.37 -6.66
CA TYR A 67 10.19 -9.99 -6.36
C TYR A 67 10.07 -9.73 -4.87
N ASN A 68 9.48 -10.65 -4.11
CA ASN A 68 9.42 -10.51 -2.65
C ASN A 68 10.82 -10.45 -2.03
N ASP A 69 11.74 -11.31 -2.48
CA ASP A 69 13.14 -11.30 -2.01
C ASP A 69 13.85 -9.98 -2.36
N ALA A 70 13.61 -9.44 -3.56
CA ALA A 70 14.11 -8.13 -3.98
C ALA A 70 13.55 -7.00 -3.11
N ALA A 71 12.24 -7.00 -2.82
CA ALA A 71 11.60 -6.01 -1.96
C ALA A 71 12.15 -6.06 -0.53
N LEU A 72 12.32 -7.26 0.03
CA LEU A 72 12.93 -7.47 1.35
C LEU A 72 14.38 -6.98 1.38
N CYS A 73 15.14 -7.20 0.31
CA CYS A 73 16.50 -6.68 0.17
C CYS A 73 16.48 -5.13 0.20
N TYR A 74 15.62 -4.48 -0.58
CA TYR A 74 15.47 -3.02 -0.54
C TYR A 74 15.03 -2.49 0.84
N ILE A 75 14.12 -3.17 1.53
CA ILE A 75 13.73 -2.81 2.91
C ILE A 75 14.93 -2.86 3.85
N SER A 76 15.76 -3.91 3.78
CA SER A 76 16.96 -4.04 4.62
C SER A 76 17.97 -2.89 4.40
N LEU A 77 17.98 -2.34 3.18
CA LEU A 77 18.79 -1.19 2.78
C LEU A 77 18.09 0.16 3.03
N LYS A 78 16.91 0.18 3.65
CA LYS A 78 16.04 1.36 3.85
C LYS A 78 15.66 2.09 2.56
N LYS A 79 15.70 1.38 1.42
CA LYS A 79 15.28 1.84 0.10
C LYS A 79 13.77 1.60 -0.09
N TYR A 80 12.96 2.30 0.72
CA TYR A 80 11.53 1.99 0.83
C TYR A 80 10.73 2.32 -0.44
N GLU A 81 11.13 3.35 -1.20
CA GLU A 81 10.46 3.70 -2.47
C GLU A 81 10.59 2.57 -3.50
N GLN A 82 11.78 1.97 -3.62
CA GLN A 82 12.02 0.83 -4.51
C GLN A 82 11.25 -0.41 -4.04
N ALA A 83 11.24 -0.69 -2.74
CA ALA A 83 10.47 -1.80 -2.18
C ALA A 83 8.95 -1.62 -2.43
N ALA A 84 8.43 -0.39 -2.27
CA ALA A 84 7.04 -0.06 -2.55
C ALA A 84 6.71 -0.31 -4.03
N GLY A 85 7.57 0.16 -4.96
CA GLY A 85 7.37 -0.06 -6.39
C GLY A 85 7.32 -1.54 -6.78
N ILE A 86 8.13 -2.39 -6.14
CA ILE A 86 8.05 -3.84 -6.34
C ILE A 86 6.73 -4.40 -5.82
N TYR A 87 6.33 -4.08 -4.58
CA TYR A 87 5.06 -4.58 -4.04
C TYR A 87 3.84 -4.06 -4.82
N GLU A 88 3.87 -2.83 -5.33
CA GLU A 88 2.83 -2.31 -6.23
C GLU A 88 2.77 -3.12 -7.54
N HIS A 89 3.91 -3.49 -8.10
CA HIS A 89 3.96 -4.36 -9.27
C HIS A 89 3.39 -5.76 -8.97
N MET A 90 3.76 -6.35 -7.83
CA MET A 90 3.22 -7.65 -7.41
C MET A 90 1.71 -7.58 -7.18
N LEU A 91 1.21 -6.48 -6.60
CA LEU A 91 -0.21 -6.26 -6.38
C LEU A 91 -0.96 -6.06 -7.70
N PHE A 92 -0.35 -5.44 -8.71
CA PHE A 92 -0.91 -5.39 -10.06
C PHE A 92 -1.10 -6.79 -10.65
N LEU A 93 -0.17 -7.72 -10.37
CA LEU A 93 -0.27 -9.13 -10.81
C LEU A 93 -1.29 -9.94 -10.00
N LYS A 94 -1.43 -9.66 -8.69
CA LYS A 94 -2.38 -10.32 -7.77
C LYS A 94 -3.16 -9.28 -6.95
N PRO A 95 -4.21 -8.63 -7.51
CA PRO A 95 -4.85 -7.44 -6.94
C PRO A 95 -5.71 -7.68 -5.70
N THR A 96 -5.92 -8.93 -5.32
CA THR A 96 -6.71 -9.34 -4.15
C THR A 96 -5.86 -10.06 -3.09
N ASP A 97 -4.54 -10.07 -3.23
CA ASP A 97 -3.65 -10.74 -2.30
C ASP A 97 -3.48 -9.93 -1.01
N ASP A 98 -4.15 -10.43 0.04
CA ASP A 98 -4.15 -9.90 1.39
C ASP A 98 -2.74 -9.73 1.99
N LEU A 99 -1.80 -10.63 1.66
CA LEU A 99 -0.43 -10.53 2.17
C LEU A 99 0.33 -9.38 1.52
N LEU A 100 0.10 -9.13 0.22
CA LEU A 100 0.75 -8.05 -0.52
C LEU A 100 0.24 -6.67 -0.07
N TYR A 101 -1.06 -6.50 0.17
CA TYR A 101 -1.59 -5.26 0.74
C TYR A 101 -0.95 -4.94 2.10
N ASN A 102 -0.87 -5.94 2.98
CA ASN A 102 -0.26 -5.78 4.30
C ASN A 102 1.22 -5.43 4.20
N ALA A 103 1.97 -6.10 3.31
CA ALA A 103 3.39 -5.83 3.11
C ALA A 103 3.62 -4.41 2.57
N LEU A 104 2.86 -3.99 1.55
CA LEU A 104 2.96 -2.66 0.95
C LEU A 104 2.58 -1.56 1.95
N LEU A 105 1.52 -1.75 2.74
CA LEU A 105 1.14 -0.81 3.79
C LEU A 105 2.28 -0.63 4.81
N LYS A 106 2.91 -1.72 5.25
CA LYS A 106 4.06 -1.65 6.16
C LYS A 106 5.25 -0.92 5.56
N VAL A 107 5.51 -1.09 4.27
CA VAL A 107 6.55 -0.31 3.57
C VAL A 107 6.20 1.18 3.56
N TYR A 108 4.96 1.55 3.28
CA TYR A 108 4.54 2.95 3.32
C TYR A 108 4.60 3.57 4.71
N ILE A 109 4.27 2.80 5.75
CA ILE A 109 4.45 3.20 7.15
C ILE A 109 5.93 3.44 7.44
N ALA A 110 6.80 2.48 7.08
CA ALA A 110 8.25 2.62 7.28
C ALA A 110 8.85 3.83 6.54
N ALA A 111 8.32 4.14 5.36
CA ALA A 111 8.70 5.31 4.56
C ALA A 111 8.12 6.64 5.08
N SER A 112 7.16 6.60 6.02
CA SER A 112 6.46 7.79 6.54
C SER A 112 5.77 8.64 5.46
N ILE A 113 5.24 8.01 4.41
CA ILE A 113 4.57 8.71 3.30
C ILE A 113 3.06 8.72 3.54
N ASN A 114 2.58 9.64 4.37
CA ASN A 114 1.20 9.65 4.90
C ASN A 114 0.10 9.53 3.83
N GLN A 115 0.24 10.22 2.69
CA GLN A 115 -0.75 10.14 1.61
C GLN A 115 -0.86 8.72 1.04
N HIS A 116 0.27 8.00 0.92
CA HIS A 116 0.29 6.63 0.42
C HIS A 116 -0.22 5.65 1.48
N ILE A 117 0.09 5.88 2.77
CA ILE A 117 -0.48 5.11 3.89
C ILE A 117 -2.01 5.19 3.86
N ILE A 118 -2.58 6.41 3.79
CA ILE A 118 -4.04 6.61 3.75
C ILE A 118 -4.65 5.91 2.54
N ARG A 119 -4.15 6.19 1.33
CA ARG A 119 -4.68 5.60 0.10
C ARG A 119 -4.65 4.07 0.16
N MET A 120 -3.51 3.49 0.55
CA MET A 120 -3.33 2.05 0.61
C MET A 120 -4.20 1.41 1.70
N ALA A 121 -4.30 2.04 2.88
CA ALA A 121 -5.16 1.56 3.96
C ALA A 121 -6.63 1.53 3.56
N ILE A 122 -7.12 2.58 2.87
CA ILE A 122 -8.50 2.63 2.36
C ILE A 122 -8.74 1.52 1.33
N SER A 123 -7.86 1.36 0.34
CA SER A 123 -7.97 0.27 -0.64
C SER A 123 -7.98 -1.11 0.05
N TYR A 124 -7.14 -1.28 1.07
CA TYR A 124 -7.08 -2.54 1.80
C TYR A 124 -8.34 -2.80 2.64
N ILE A 125 -8.87 -1.78 3.32
CA ILE A 125 -10.11 -1.90 4.09
C ILE A 125 -11.29 -2.24 3.18
N ILE A 126 -11.34 -1.70 1.96
CA ILE A 126 -12.36 -2.06 0.95
C ILE A 126 -12.28 -3.57 0.65
N LEU A 127 -11.10 -4.09 0.32
CA LEU A 127 -10.90 -5.53 0.07
C LEU A 127 -11.31 -6.38 1.28
N LEU A 128 -10.94 -5.96 2.50
CA LEU A 128 -11.28 -6.70 3.72
C LEU A 128 -12.78 -6.65 4.01
N ASN A 129 -13.45 -5.56 3.66
CA ASN A 129 -14.90 -5.42 3.83
C ASN A 129 -15.67 -6.33 2.88
N GLU A 130 -15.21 -6.43 1.62
CA GLU A 130 -15.74 -7.38 0.63
C GLU A 130 -15.59 -8.84 1.09
N ASN A 131 -14.49 -9.14 1.78
CA ASN A 131 -14.23 -10.46 2.37
C ASN A 131 -14.80 -10.64 3.79
N ASN A 132 -15.58 -9.68 4.30
CA ASN A 132 -16.18 -9.68 5.64
C ASN A 132 -15.17 -9.92 6.79
N ASN A 133 -13.92 -9.47 6.64
CA ASN A 133 -12.85 -9.64 7.64
C ASN A 133 -12.76 -8.45 8.59
N ILE A 134 -13.78 -8.29 9.44
CA ILE A 134 -13.92 -7.17 10.37
C ILE A 134 -12.79 -7.05 11.39
N PRO A 135 -12.32 -8.15 12.02
CA PRO A 135 -11.20 -8.05 12.95
C PRO A 135 -9.97 -7.41 12.32
N LYS A 136 -9.71 -7.71 11.05
CA LYS A 136 -8.56 -7.15 10.33
C LYS A 136 -8.76 -5.70 9.94
N ILE A 137 -9.98 -5.28 9.57
CA ILE A 137 -10.30 -3.86 9.34
C ILE A 137 -10.00 -3.04 10.59
N LYS A 138 -10.45 -3.53 11.75
CA LYS A 138 -10.17 -2.89 13.04
C LYS A 138 -8.67 -2.74 13.28
N ASN A 139 -7.91 -3.84 13.15
CA ASN A 139 -6.46 -3.83 13.37
C ASN A 139 -5.73 -2.85 12.44
N ILE A 140 -6.05 -2.86 11.13
CA ILE A 140 -5.44 -1.94 10.16
C ILE A 140 -5.80 -0.48 10.47
N THR A 141 -7.04 -0.22 10.88
CA THR A 141 -7.48 1.12 11.27
C THR A 141 -6.69 1.62 12.47
N GLU A 142 -6.52 0.79 13.51
CA GLU A 142 -5.75 1.13 14.70
C GLU A 142 -4.25 1.34 14.40
N GLU A 143 -3.65 0.47 13.60
CA GLU A 143 -2.24 0.58 13.17
C GLU A 143 -1.98 1.87 12.40
N VAL A 144 -2.85 2.21 11.44
CA VAL A 144 -2.72 3.42 10.61
C VAL A 144 -2.94 4.68 11.46
N LEU A 145 -3.94 4.70 12.32
CA LEU A 145 -4.17 5.85 13.21
C LEU A 145 -2.99 6.10 14.15
N ALA A 146 -2.31 5.07 14.61
CA ALA A 146 -1.18 5.19 15.54
C ALA A 146 0.04 5.90 14.92
N VAL A 147 0.21 5.86 13.60
CA VAL A 147 1.36 6.45 12.90
C VAL A 147 1.05 7.78 12.21
N LEU A 148 -0.23 8.08 11.96
CA LEU A 148 -0.64 9.33 11.31
C LEU A 148 -0.65 10.52 12.28
N SER A 149 -0.31 11.69 11.75
CA SER A 149 -0.53 12.96 12.46
C SER A 149 -2.03 13.20 12.68
N LYS A 150 -2.42 14.00 13.68
CA LYS A 150 -3.85 14.31 13.92
C LYS A 150 -4.57 14.85 12.69
N LYS A 151 -3.91 15.70 11.91
CA LYS A 151 -4.44 16.22 10.63
C LYS A 151 -4.68 15.10 9.63
N ASP A 152 -3.74 14.17 9.51
CA ASP A 152 -3.84 13.04 8.57
C ASP A 152 -4.85 11.99 9.06
N GLN A 153 -5.02 11.81 10.38
CA GLN A 153 -6.09 10.99 10.95
C GLN A 153 -7.47 11.48 10.55
N VAL A 154 -7.70 12.81 10.51
CA VAL A 154 -8.95 13.39 10.00
C VAL A 154 -9.14 13.10 8.51
N SER A 155 -8.07 13.22 7.71
CA SER A 155 -8.12 12.87 6.28
C SER A 155 -8.47 11.40 6.07
N PHE A 156 -7.81 10.50 6.81
CA PHE A 156 -8.09 9.07 6.79
C PHE A 156 -9.52 8.76 7.19
N ALA A 157 -10.00 9.36 8.28
CA ALA A 157 -11.38 9.18 8.74
C ALA A 157 -12.41 9.70 7.72
N SER A 158 -12.14 10.85 7.09
CA SER A 158 -13.01 11.36 6.04
C SER A 158 -13.10 10.43 4.83
N ASP A 159 -12.00 9.78 4.43
CA ASP A 159 -12.00 8.81 3.33
C ASP A 159 -12.64 7.48 3.76
N PHE A 160 -12.45 7.06 5.02
CA PHE A 160 -13.06 5.86 5.59
C PHE A 160 -14.60 5.91 5.52
N PHE A 161 -15.22 7.07 5.78
CA PHE A 161 -16.67 7.20 5.69
C PHE A 161 -17.25 7.08 4.28
N LYS A 162 -16.42 7.17 3.23
CA LYS A 162 -16.85 6.91 1.84
C LYS A 162 -17.01 5.42 1.56
N ILE A 163 -16.52 4.54 2.44
CA ILE A 163 -16.63 3.09 2.29
C ILE A 163 -18.08 2.65 2.65
N PRO A 164 -18.75 1.90 1.75
CA PRO A 164 -20.07 1.37 2.04
C PRO A 164 -19.94 0.18 3.00
N PHE A 165 -20.41 0.36 4.22
CA PHE A 165 -20.48 -0.68 5.24
C PHE A 165 -21.92 -1.19 5.37
N VAL A 166 -22.07 -2.50 5.52
CA VAL A 166 -23.32 -3.09 6.01
C VAL A 166 -23.47 -2.72 7.48
N VAL A 167 -24.67 -2.32 7.89
CA VAL A 167 -24.90 -1.92 9.28
C VAL A 167 -24.90 -3.16 10.17
N ASP A 168 -23.82 -3.34 10.92
CA ASP A 168 -23.70 -4.29 12.02
C ASP A 168 -22.96 -3.66 13.21
N GLN A 169 -23.02 -4.33 14.36
CA GLN A 169 -22.50 -3.81 15.61
C GLN A 169 -20.99 -3.51 15.57
N GLU A 170 -20.20 -4.38 14.93
CA GLU A 170 -18.74 -4.23 14.89
C GLU A 170 -18.31 -3.12 13.92
N ARG A 171 -18.89 -3.10 12.72
CA ARG A 171 -18.64 -2.02 11.74
C ARG A 171 -19.07 -0.66 12.29
N THR A 172 -20.23 -0.60 12.93
CA THR A 172 -20.74 0.63 13.57
C THR A 172 -19.79 1.12 14.66
N ALA A 173 -19.17 0.23 15.44
CA ALA A 173 -18.21 0.62 16.47
C ALA A 173 -16.93 1.25 15.87
N ILE A 174 -16.43 0.70 14.75
CA ILE A 174 -15.28 1.27 14.03
C ILE A 174 -15.65 2.65 13.46
N GLU A 175 -16.81 2.78 12.83
CA GLU A 175 -17.30 4.07 12.32
C GLU A 175 -17.48 5.11 13.43
N GLN A 176 -18.04 4.74 14.58
CA GLN A 176 -18.15 5.63 15.75
C GLN A 176 -16.78 6.08 16.26
N HIS A 177 -15.77 5.20 16.24
CA HIS A 177 -14.40 5.55 16.59
C HIS A 177 -13.83 6.61 15.62
N MET A 178 -13.98 6.39 14.32
CA MET A 178 -13.53 7.33 13.28
C MET A 178 -14.25 8.69 13.38
N LEU A 179 -15.55 8.67 13.69
CA LEU A 179 -16.35 9.87 13.91
C LEU A 179 -15.84 10.69 15.10
N LYS A 180 -15.50 10.02 16.19
CA LYS A 180 -14.96 10.66 17.40
C LYS A 180 -13.64 11.37 17.10
N ILE A 181 -12.75 10.75 16.33
CA ILE A 181 -11.47 11.35 15.92
C ILE A 181 -11.72 12.64 15.13
N MET A 182 -12.57 12.58 14.11
CA MET A 182 -12.89 13.75 13.28
C MET A 182 -13.49 14.90 14.07
N ILE A 183 -14.53 14.64 14.87
CA ILE A 183 -15.23 15.68 15.63
C ILE A 183 -14.30 16.32 16.66
N ASN A 184 -13.53 15.52 17.39
CA ASN A 184 -12.62 16.05 18.41
C ASN A 184 -11.55 16.96 17.79
N GLU A 185 -10.99 16.58 16.64
CA GLU A 185 -9.95 17.38 16.00
C GLU A 185 -10.51 18.67 15.38
N TYR A 186 -11.68 18.62 14.72
CA TYR A 186 -12.33 19.85 14.24
C TYR A 186 -12.75 20.77 15.39
N ALA A 187 -13.25 20.22 16.50
CA ALA A 187 -13.60 21.00 17.69
C ALA A 187 -12.36 21.66 18.31
N ALA A 188 -11.24 20.94 18.42
CA ALA A 188 -9.97 21.49 18.91
C ALA A 188 -9.48 22.66 18.05
N GLN A 189 -9.72 22.62 16.73
CA GLN A 189 -9.42 23.70 15.79
C GLN A 189 -10.53 24.76 15.69
N LYS A 190 -11.60 24.65 16.47
CA LYS A 190 -12.80 25.52 16.44
C LYS A 190 -13.49 25.59 15.06
N GLN A 191 -13.34 24.55 14.23
CA GLN A 191 -13.94 24.43 12.90
C GLN A 191 -15.36 23.83 13.01
N TRP A 192 -16.27 24.56 13.66
CA TRP A 192 -17.62 24.08 13.93
C TRP A 192 -18.44 23.89 12.66
N GLU A 193 -18.21 24.73 11.64
CA GLU A 193 -18.88 24.62 10.34
C GLU A 193 -18.60 23.26 9.67
N LYS A 194 -17.36 22.76 9.74
CA LYS A 194 -17.02 21.45 9.16
C LYS A 194 -17.70 20.29 9.86
N ILE A 195 -17.91 20.40 11.17
CA ILE A 195 -18.67 19.39 11.93
C ILE A 195 -20.13 19.41 11.46
N ASP A 196 -20.71 20.59 11.26
CA ASP A 196 -22.07 20.73 10.76
C ASP A 196 -22.23 20.17 9.35
N ASP A 197 -21.34 20.52 8.43
CA ASP A 197 -21.32 19.97 7.07
C ASP A 197 -21.20 18.44 7.08
N PHE A 198 -20.36 17.90 7.96
CA PHE A 198 -20.19 16.46 8.08
C PHE A 198 -21.43 15.76 8.68
N ILE A 199 -22.11 16.39 9.65
CA ILE A 199 -23.40 15.88 10.15
C ILE A 199 -24.45 15.86 9.04
N GLN A 200 -24.51 16.88 8.18
CA GLN A 200 -25.42 16.88 7.02
C GLN A 200 -25.10 15.73 6.06
N TYR A 201 -23.81 15.46 5.82
CA TYR A 201 -23.39 14.29 5.05
C TYR A 201 -23.87 12.98 5.70
N LEU A 202 -23.72 12.82 7.02
CA LEU A 202 -24.18 11.62 7.74
C LEU A 202 -25.70 11.45 7.67
N ILE A 203 -26.49 12.54 7.71
CA ILE A 203 -27.96 12.47 7.55
C ILE A 203 -28.31 11.81 6.20
N ALA A 204 -27.60 12.15 5.13
CA ALA A 204 -27.87 11.61 3.81
C ALA A 204 -27.33 10.17 3.62
N GLN A 205 -26.14 9.87 4.14
CA GLN A 205 -25.42 8.63 3.79
C GLN A 205 -25.43 7.56 4.89
N LYS A 206 -25.45 7.97 6.17
CA LYS A 206 -25.30 7.08 7.33
C LYS A 206 -26.17 7.56 8.50
N PRO A 207 -27.51 7.54 8.36
CA PRO A 207 -28.43 8.16 9.33
C PRO A 207 -28.31 7.56 10.74
N TYR A 208 -27.90 6.30 10.87
CA TYR A 208 -27.70 5.61 12.16
C TYR A 208 -26.56 6.20 13.01
N LEU A 209 -25.69 7.04 12.45
CA LEU A 209 -24.59 7.71 13.17
C LEU A 209 -24.93 9.14 13.62
N VAL A 210 -26.04 9.72 13.14
CA VAL A 210 -26.34 11.16 13.31
C VAL A 210 -26.49 11.56 14.77
N ASP A 211 -27.23 10.77 15.56
CA ASP A 211 -27.46 11.09 16.97
C ASP A 211 -26.17 11.01 17.79
N PHE A 212 -25.30 10.05 17.46
CA PHE A 212 -23.98 9.94 18.06
C PHE A 212 -23.09 11.15 17.70
N ALA A 213 -23.10 11.58 16.43
CA ALA A 213 -22.36 12.76 15.98
C ALA A 213 -22.82 14.05 16.70
N LYS A 214 -24.14 14.27 16.80
CA LYS A 214 -24.72 15.42 17.51
C LYS A 214 -24.34 15.43 18.99
N LYS A 215 -24.36 14.27 19.64
CA LYS A 215 -23.93 14.12 21.03
C LYS A 215 -22.46 14.51 21.20
N LEU A 216 -21.57 13.97 20.38
CA LEU A 216 -20.13 14.30 20.42
C LEU A 216 -19.87 15.80 20.22
N LYS A 217 -20.57 16.44 19.27
CA LYS A 217 -20.47 17.89 19.04
C LYS A 217 -20.85 18.69 20.28
N ASN A 218 -21.96 18.35 20.94
CA ASN A 218 -22.44 19.04 22.13
C ASN A 218 -21.49 18.86 23.32
N ASP A 219 -20.95 17.66 23.49
CA ASP A 219 -19.99 17.37 24.55
C ASP A 219 -18.66 18.12 24.34
N SER A 220 -18.24 18.32 23.08
CA SER A 220 -17.01 19.04 22.73
C SER A 220 -17.09 20.57 22.89
N ARG A 221 -18.29 21.13 23.09
CA ARG A 221 -18.51 22.58 23.29
C ARG A 221 -18.44 23.01 24.76
N LYS A 222 -18.53 22.05 25.69
CA LYS A 222 -18.45 22.28 27.13
C LYS A 222 -17.00 22.39 27.55
#